data_AF-T1GS50-F1
#
_entry.id   AF-T1GS50-F1
#
_cell.length_a   1.000
_cell.length_b   1.000
_cell.length_c   1.000
_cell.angle_alpha   90.00
_cell.angle_beta   90.00
_cell.angle_gamma   90.00
#
_symmetry.space_group_name_H-M   'P 1'
#
loop_
_entity.id
_entity.type
_entity.pdbx_description
1 polymer ?
#
loop_
_entity_poly.entity_id
_entity_poly.type
_entity_poly.pdbx_seq_one_letter_code
_entity_poly.pdbx_strand_id
1 'polypeptide(L)' 'MLKPAVLNLRPFSFTYNRGHGECKSPVSNIDSCTEESRLLLSFQACPDVQGTESTGKVLY' A
#
# COMPACT_ATOMS: atom_id res chain seq x y z
N MET A 1 -9.40 -16.36 -32.52
CA MET A 1 -9.60 -15.24 -31.57
C MET A 1 -9.29 -15.77 -30.17
N LEU A 2 -8.10 -15.51 -29.66
CA LEU A 2 -7.76 -15.85 -28.27
C LEU A 2 -8.42 -14.78 -27.39
N LYS A 3 -9.36 -15.17 -26.52
CA LYS A 3 -9.83 -14.29 -25.45
C LYS A 3 -8.61 -13.90 -24.60
N PRO A 4 -8.47 -12.65 -24.14
CA PRO A 4 -7.46 -12.33 -23.15
C PRO A 4 -7.71 -13.24 -21.95
N ALA A 5 -6.73 -14.06 -21.60
CA ALA A 5 -6.78 -14.81 -20.36
C ALA A 5 -6.79 -13.74 -19.26
N VAL A 6 -7.92 -13.59 -18.57
CA VAL A 6 -7.93 -12.83 -17.32
C VAL A 6 -6.98 -13.58 -16.40
N LEU A 7 -5.78 -13.04 -16.24
CA LEU A 7 -4.81 -13.53 -15.29
C LEU A 7 -5.42 -13.26 -13.91
N ASN A 8 -6.16 -14.25 -13.40
CA ASN A 8 -6.73 -14.27 -12.07
C ASN A 8 -5.57 -14.44 -11.07
N LEU A 9 -4.70 -13.44 -10.98
CA LEU A 9 -3.78 -13.29 -9.87
C LEU A 9 -4.67 -13.11 -8.63
N ARG A 10 -4.55 -14.04 -7.69
CA ARG A 10 -5.16 -13.84 -6.37
C ARG A 10 -4.58 -12.54 -5.79
N PRO A 11 -5.40 -11.67 -5.17
CA PRO A 11 -4.89 -10.47 -4.53
C PRO A 11 -3.75 -10.86 -3.59
N PHE A 12 -2.56 -10.29 -3.82
CA PHE A 12 -1.38 -10.58 -3.02
C PHE A 12 -1.19 -9.45 -2.02
N SER A 13 -1.15 -9.77 -0.73
CA SER A 13 -0.91 -8.76 0.30
C SER A 13 0.58 -8.60 0.57
N PHE A 14 1.00 -7.37 0.84
CA PHE A 14 2.40 -7.05 1.15
C PHE A 14 2.51 -6.03 2.29
N THR A 15 3.65 -6.06 2.96
CA THR A 15 4.08 -5.07 3.95
C THR A 15 5.21 -4.24 3.37
N TYR A 16 5.42 -3.04 3.89
CA TYR A 16 6.50 -2.17 3.44
C TYR A 16 7.14 -1.43 4.60
N ASN A 17 8.41 -1.05 4.44
CA ASN A 17 9.10 -0.22 5.43
C ASN A 17 8.72 1.26 5.22
N ARG A 18 8.27 1.93 6.28
CA ARG A 18 7.86 3.35 6.26
C ARG A 18 8.91 4.32 6.82
N GLY A 19 10.18 3.88 6.85
CA GLY A 19 11.32 4.64 7.36
C GLY A 19 11.54 4.53 8.88
N HIS A 20 10.51 4.24 9.67
CA HIS A 20 10.59 4.12 11.14
C HIS A 20 10.01 2.79 11.65
N GLY A 21 10.02 1.76 10.80
CA GLY A 21 9.48 0.44 11.11
C GLY A 21 8.69 -0.14 9.95
N GLU A 22 8.26 -1.38 10.12
CA GLU A 22 7.44 -2.07 9.13
C GLU A 22 5.96 -1.67 9.26
N CYS A 23 5.34 -1.32 8.14
CA CYS A 23 3.90 -1.13 8.03
C CYS A 23 3.23 -2.49 7.79
N LYS A 24 2.69 -3.07 8.88
CA LYS A 24 2.04 -4.38 8.88
C LYS A 24 0.51 -4.32 8.92
N SER A 25 -0.06 -3.20 9.35
CA SER A 25 -1.50 -3.06 9.56
C SER A 25 -1.94 -1.60 9.40
N PRO A 26 -2.94 -1.32 8.54
CA PRO A 26 -3.55 -2.24 7.57
C PRO A 26 -2.56 -2.78 6.53
N VAL A 27 -2.78 -4.01 6.05
CA VAL A 27 -1.90 -4.64 5.04
C VAL A 27 -2.17 -4.05 3.65
N SER A 28 -1.11 -3.82 2.87
CA SER A 28 -1.21 -3.31 1.50
C SER A 28 -1.48 -4.45 0.52
N ASN A 29 -2.05 -4.14 -0.66
CA ASN A 29 -2.47 -5.16 -1.63
C ASN A 29 -1.90 -4.91 -3.03
N ILE A 30 -1.65 -5.98 -3.77
CA ILE A 30 -1.23 -5.98 -5.17
C ILE A 30 -2.34 -6.60 -6.00
N ASP A 31 -2.79 -5.86 -6.99
CA ASP A 31 -3.81 -6.29 -7.95
C ASP A 31 -3.22 -6.37 -9.36
N SER A 32 -3.80 -7.25 -10.19
CA SER A 32 -3.43 -7.38 -11.59
C SER A 32 -4.16 -6.35 -12.47
N CYS A 33 -3.44 -5.81 -13.45
CA CYS A 33 -4.02 -4.94 -14.46
C CYS A 33 -4.47 -5.75 -15.68
N THR A 34 -5.29 -5.15 -16.54
CA THR A 34 -5.64 -5.73 -17.85
C THR A 34 -4.45 -5.84 -18.80
N GLU A 35 -3.38 -5.08 -18.53
CA GLU A 35 -2.10 -5.16 -19.25
C GLU A 35 -1.13 -6.07 -18.48
N GLU A 36 -0.64 -7.13 -19.12
CA GLU A 36 0.15 -8.21 -18.49
C GLU A 36 1.45 -7.75 -17.82
N SER A 37 2.04 -6.65 -18.29
CA SER A 37 3.26 -6.05 -17.75
C SER A 37 3.03 -5.05 -16.62
N ARG A 38 1.78 -4.88 -16.17
CA ARG A 38 1.41 -3.89 -15.15
C ARG A 38 0.83 -4.55 -13.91
N LEU A 39 1.23 -4.00 -12.77
CA LEU A 39 0.69 -4.32 -11.45
C LEU A 39 0.24 -3.04 -10.78
N LEU A 40 -0.88 -3.10 -10.06
CA LEU A 40 -1.36 -2.01 -9.22
C LEU A 40 -0.98 -2.31 -7.77
N LEU A 41 -0.16 -1.43 -7.18
CA LEU A 41 0.21 -1.51 -5.77
C LEU A 41 -0.65 -0.54 -4.97
N SER A 42 -1.52 -1.09 -4.12
CA SER A 42 -2.45 -0.35 -3.26
C SER A 42 -1.88 -0.26 -1.84
N PHE A 43 -1.05 0.76 -1.61
CA PHE A 43 -0.47 1.05 -0.31
C PHE A 43 -1.54 1.52 0.68
N GLN A 44 -1.62 0.88 1.84
CA GLN A 44 -2.45 1.35 2.94
C GLN A 44 -1.61 2.18 3.89
N ALA A 45 -2.14 3.33 4.31
CA ALA A 45 -1.49 4.16 5.32
C ALA A 45 -1.52 3.43 6.66
N CYS A 46 -0.35 3.15 7.21
CA CYS A 46 -0.30 2.72 8.60
C CYS A 46 -0.66 3.89 9.52
N PRO A 47 -1.34 3.62 10.65
CA PRO A 47 -1.56 4.64 11.66
C PRO A 47 -0.21 5.19 12.12
N ASP A 48 -0.15 6.52 12.27
CA ASP A 48 0.97 7.21 12.90
C ASP A 48 0.99 6.83 14.38
N VAL A 49 1.98 6.05 14.80
CA VAL A 49 2.06 5.51 16.16
C VAL A 49 3.14 6.24 16.96
N GLN A 50 2.70 6.82 18.07
CA GLN A 50 3.40 7.46 19.20
C GLN A 50 4.79 8.09 18.98
N GLY A 51 4.86 9.41 19.23
CA GLY A 51 6.09 10.22 19.22
C GLY A 51 6.14 11.29 18.11
N THR A 52 5.11 11.35 17.28
CA THR A 52 4.98 12.28 16.12
C THR A 52 4.12 13.51 16.42
N GLU A 53 3.89 13.82 17.69
CA GLU A 53 3.15 15.02 18.10
C GLU A 53 3.90 16.28 17.64
N SER A 54 3.20 17.13 16.88
CA SER A 54 3.67 18.49 16.60
C SER A 54 3.42 19.35 17.84
N THR A 55 4.45 20.00 18.37
CA THR A 55 4.25 21.16 19.25
C THR A 55 3.72 22.29 18.38
N GLY A 56 2.40 22.47 18.35
CA GLY A 56 1.77 23.60 17.67
C GLY A 56 2.34 24.90 18.23
N LYS A 57 3.12 25.64 17.42
CA LYS A 57 3.56 26.99 17.81
C LYS A 57 2.34 27.92 17.80
N VAL A 58 1.94 28.40 18.97
CA VAL A 58 1.01 29.53 19.08
C VAL A 58 1.76 30.77 18.60
N LEU A 59 1.32 31.36 17.50
CA LEU A 59 1.79 32.66 17.04
C LEU A 59 0.88 33.72 17.67
N TYR A 60 1.48 34.62 18.47
CA TYR A 60 0.82 35.80 19.05
C TYR A 60 0.92 36.99 18.09
#